data_AF-A0A381E679-F1
#
_entry.id   AF-A0A381E679-F1
#
_cell.length_a   1.000
_cell.length_b   1.000
_cell.length_c   1.000
_cell.angle_alpha   90.00
_cell.angle_beta   90.00
_cell.angle_gamma   90.00
#
_symmetry.space_group_name_H-M   'P 1'
#
loop_
_entity.id
_entity.type
_entity.pdbx_description
1 polymer ?
#
loop_
_entity_poly.entity_id
_entity_poly.type
_entity_poly.pdbx_seq_one_letter_code
_entity_poly.pdbx_strand_id
1 'polypeptide(L)'
;MAGYIAISDTGGVSMSTLTFDLIIKEIKPYLILDNEVIEELYADVDTFNVMDLGELSNKDFMTFYLACFYSYEKFIKSTSTSIPTSPWKEVLDKLREDPRFSEK
;
A
#
# COMPACT_ATOMS: atom_id res chain seq x y z
N MET A 1 -18.02 3.10 3.50
CA MET A 1 -17.35 1.87 3.01
C MET A 1 -15.94 1.90 3.57
N ALA A 2 -15.48 0.88 4.29
CA ALA A 2 -14.10 0.84 4.77
C ALA A 2 -13.14 0.66 3.56
N GLY A 3 -11.89 1.11 3.68
CA GLY A 3 -10.87 0.85 2.68
C GLY A 3 -10.09 -0.44 2.99
N TYR A 4 -9.54 -1.08 1.96
CA TYR A 4 -8.83 -2.35 2.09
C TYR A 4 -7.64 -2.43 1.13
N ILE A 5 -6.48 -2.83 1.65
CA ILE A 5 -5.32 -3.18 0.82
C ILE A 5 -5.15 -4.71 0.90
N ALA A 6 -5.47 -5.41 -0.18
CA ALA A 6 -5.26 -6.84 -0.32
C ALA A 6 -3.79 -7.08 -0.67
N ILE A 7 -3.08 -7.84 0.14
CA ILE A 7 -1.64 -8.05 -0.04
C ILE A 7 -1.40 -9.37 -0.77
N SER A 8 -2.04 -10.44 -0.33
CA SER A 8 -2.04 -11.75 -0.98
C SER A 8 -3.25 -12.57 -0.56
N ASP A 9 -3.34 -13.80 -1.06
CA ASP A 9 -4.31 -14.83 -0.65
C ASP A 9 -4.34 -15.05 0.88
N THR A 10 -3.27 -14.69 1.58
CA THR A 10 -3.16 -14.85 3.04
C THR A 10 -3.76 -13.68 3.84
N GLY A 11 -4.15 -12.60 3.17
CA GLY A 11 -4.91 -11.50 3.76
C GLY A 11 -4.47 -10.11 3.32
N GLY A 12 -5.08 -9.11 3.96
CA GLY A 12 -4.85 -7.69 3.71
C GLY A 12 -5.19 -6.86 4.93
N VAL A 13 -5.15 -5.54 4.79
CA VAL A 13 -5.39 -4.60 5.90
C VAL A 13 -6.65 -3.80 5.64
N SER A 14 -7.62 -3.94 6.53
CA SER A 14 -8.84 -3.11 6.56
C SER A 14 -8.61 -1.85 7.36
N MET A 15 -9.09 -0.72 6.85
CA MET A 15 -8.92 0.59 7.46
C MET A 15 -10.08 1.54 7.14
N SER A 16 -10.09 2.72 7.77
CA SER A 16 -11.07 3.75 7.42
C SER A 16 -10.83 4.29 6.01
N THR A 17 -11.87 4.76 5.33
CA THR A 17 -11.76 5.41 4.01
C THR A 17 -10.73 6.54 4.03
N LEU A 18 -10.78 7.39 5.05
CA LEU A 18 -9.85 8.51 5.21
C LEU A 18 -8.39 8.06 5.31
N THR A 19 -8.15 6.95 6.01
CA THR A 19 -6.80 6.38 6.13
C THR A 19 -6.35 5.76 4.81
N PHE A 20 -7.25 5.05 4.12
CA PHE A 20 -6.98 4.48 2.81
C PHE A 20 -6.63 5.56 1.79
N ASP A 21 -7.48 6.57 1.62
CA ASP A 21 -7.27 7.69 0.70
C ASP A 21 -5.95 8.42 0.96
N LEU A 22 -5.62 8.61 2.25
CA LEU A 22 -4.35 9.19 2.66
C LEU A 22 -3.17 8.34 2.20
N ILE A 23 -3.17 7.05 2.51
CA ILE A 23 -2.08 6.13 2.15
C ILE A 23 -1.91 6.09 0.63
N ILE A 24 -2.99 5.87 -0.11
CA ILE A 24 -2.95 5.79 -1.57
C ILE A 24 -2.40 7.08 -2.18
N LYS A 25 -2.87 8.23 -1.70
CA LYS A 25 -2.40 9.54 -2.17
C LYS A 25 -0.91 9.76 -1.90
N GLU A 26 -0.43 9.39 -0.72
CA GLU A 26 0.96 9.59 -0.32
C GLU A 26 1.93 8.61 -0.99
N ILE A 27 1.48 7.39 -1.30
CA ILE A 27 2.29 6.38 -2.00
C ILE A 27 2.45 6.71 -3.48
N LYS A 28 1.41 7.23 -4.13
CA LYS A 28 1.35 7.45 -5.58
C LYS A 28 2.60 8.12 -6.20
N PRO A 29 3.19 9.18 -5.62
CA PRO A 29 4.39 9.82 -6.18
C PRO A 29 5.66 8.96 -6.15
N TYR A 30 5.68 7.88 -5.38
CA TYR A 30 6.83 6.97 -5.20
C TYR A 30 6.68 5.67 -5.98
N LEU A 31 5.55 5.43 -6.63
CA LEU A 31 5.33 4.25 -7.47
C LEU A 31 6.08 4.40 -8.79
N ILE A 32 7.24 3.77 -8.87
CA ILE A 32 8.04 3.69 -10.10
C ILE A 32 7.74 2.34 -10.75
N LEU A 33 6.50 2.21 -11.24
CA LEU A 33 5.97 1.03 -11.92
C LEU A 33 5.59 1.38 -13.35
N ASP A 34 5.42 0.36 -14.18
CA ASP A 34 4.86 0.54 -15.52
C ASP A 34 3.42 1.07 -15.42
N ASN A 35 3.03 1.95 -16.35
CA ASN A 35 1.73 2.63 -16.28
C ASN A 35 0.55 1.64 -16.27
N GLU A 36 0.65 0.54 -17.02
CA GLU A 36 -0.37 -0.52 -17.05
C GLU A 36 -0.57 -1.13 -15.67
N VAL A 37 0.53 -1.43 -14.95
CA VAL A 37 0.48 -1.96 -13.58
C VAL A 37 -0.12 -0.93 -12.60
N ILE A 38 0.18 0.36 -12.77
CA ILE A 38 -0.43 1.42 -11.96
C ILE A 38 -1.93 1.52 -12.24
N GLU A 39 -2.36 1.43 -13.50
CA GLU A 39 -3.77 1.45 -13.87
C GLU A 39 -4.52 0.27 -13.27
N GLU A 40 -3.96 -0.94 -13.34
CA GLU A 40 -4.52 -2.14 -12.70
C GLU A 40 -4.62 -2.00 -11.17
N LEU A 41 -3.56 -1.52 -10.52
CA LEU A 41 -3.54 -1.31 -9.07
C LEU A 41 -4.60 -0.32 -8.58
N TYR A 42 -4.96 0.66 -9.41
CA TYR A 42 -5.90 1.72 -9.07
C TYR A 42 -7.31 1.51 -9.65
N ALA A 43 -7.53 0.44 -10.42
CA ALA A 43 -8.81 0.17 -11.08
C ALA A 43 -9.99 0.13 -10.10
N ASP A 44 -9.79 -0.49 -8.94
CA ASP A 44 -10.82 -0.68 -7.92
C ASP A 44 -10.75 0.34 -6.77
N VAL A 45 -9.76 1.22 -6.77
CA VAL A 45 -9.54 2.21 -5.70
C VAL A 45 -10.71 3.18 -5.63
N ASP A 46 -11.08 3.79 -6.76
CA ASP A 46 -12.11 4.84 -6.80
C ASP A 46 -13.53 4.29 -6.61
N THR A 47 -13.76 3.03 -7.00
CA THR A 47 -15.11 2.41 -6.96
C THR A 47 -15.37 1.65 -5.66
N PHE A 48 -14.35 0.94 -5.15
CA PHE A 48 -14.52 0.01 -4.03
C PHE A 48 -13.67 0.36 -2.81
N ASN A 49 -12.76 1.34 -2.90
CA ASN A 49 -11.72 1.60 -1.90
C ASN A 49 -10.86 0.35 -1.64
N VAL A 50 -10.57 -0.40 -2.70
CA VAL A 50 -9.74 -1.60 -2.66
C VAL A 50 -8.52 -1.40 -3.55
N MET A 51 -7.35 -1.79 -3.03
CA MET A 51 -6.14 -1.95 -3.81
C MET A 51 -5.65 -3.38 -3.65
N ASP A 52 -5.46 -4.09 -4.77
CA ASP A 52 -5.06 -5.49 -4.78
C ASP A 52 -3.63 -5.66 -5.29
N LEU A 53 -2.77 -6.25 -4.45
CA LEU A 53 -1.38 -6.53 -4.75
C LEU A 53 -1.13 -8.02 -5.08
N GLY A 54 -2.17 -8.85 -5.08
CA GLY A 54 -2.07 -10.31 -5.23
C GLY A 54 -1.41 -10.73 -6.54
N GLU A 55 -1.77 -10.06 -7.64
CA GLU A 55 -1.27 -10.37 -8.99
C GLU A 55 0.06 -9.68 -9.33
N LEU A 56 0.62 -8.87 -8.42
CA LEU A 56 1.91 -8.22 -8.66
C LEU A 56 3.05 -9.23 -8.72
N SER A 57 3.92 -9.06 -9.71
CA SER A 57 5.21 -9.76 -9.77
C SER A 57 6.05 -9.44 -8.53
N ASN A 58 6.98 -10.33 -8.15
CA ASN A 58 7.88 -10.09 -7.00
C ASN A 58 8.60 -8.74 -7.11
N LYS A 59 9.02 -8.35 -8.32
CA LYS A 59 9.70 -7.07 -8.57
C LYS A 59 8.77 -5.87 -8.32
N ASP A 60 7.55 -5.93 -8.81
CA ASP A 60 6.58 -4.83 -8.70
C ASP A 60 6.03 -4.73 -7.28
N PHE A 61 5.83 -5.87 -6.63
CA PHE A 61 5.52 -5.96 -5.21
C PHE A 61 6.61 -5.29 -4.34
N MET A 62 7.88 -5.58 -4.60
CA MET A 62 8.99 -4.95 -3.87
C MET A 62 9.08 -3.45 -4.14
N THR A 63 8.78 -3.02 -5.37
CA THR A 63 8.69 -1.60 -5.72
C THR A 63 7.56 -0.91 -4.97
N PHE A 64 6.39 -1.55 -4.88
CA PHE A 64 5.26 -1.06 -4.09
C PHE A 64 5.62 -0.96 -2.60
N TYR A 65 6.25 -1.99 -2.04
CA TYR A 65 6.72 -1.96 -0.65
C TYR A 65 7.66 -0.78 -0.39
N LEU A 66 8.65 -0.55 -1.27
CA LEU A 66 9.58 0.58 -1.13
C LEU A 66 8.85 1.92 -1.22
N ALA A 67 7.91 2.06 -2.15
CA ALA A 67 7.07 3.26 -2.27
C ALA A 67 6.26 3.50 -0.98
N CYS A 68 5.64 2.45 -0.42
CA CYS A 68 4.90 2.48 0.84
C CYS A 68 5.79 2.86 2.02
N PHE A 69 7.00 2.31 2.09
CA PHE A 69 7.96 2.60 3.16
C PHE A 69 8.49 4.04 3.10
N TYR A 70 8.89 4.51 1.92
CA TYR A 70 9.45 5.86 1.77
C TYR A 70 8.41 6.96 1.98
N SER A 71 7.18 6.76 1.48
CA SER A 71 6.07 7.67 1.74
C SER A 71 5.73 7.72 3.23
N TYR A 72 5.65 6.58 3.90
CA TYR A 72 5.45 6.50 5.37
C TYR A 72 6.54 7.26 6.13
N GLU A 73 7.82 6.97 5.85
CA GLU A 73 8.97 7.60 6.51
C GLU A 73 8.98 9.12 6.33
N LYS A 74 8.59 9.61 5.14
CA LYS A 74 8.50 11.05 4.90
C LYS A 74 7.29 11.65 5.64
N PHE A 75 6.15 10.97 5.60
CA PHE A 75 4.92 11.41 6.24
C PHE A 75 5.08 11.56 7.76
N ILE A 76 5.68 10.58 8.43
CA ILE A 76 5.92 10.66 9.89
C ILE A 76 6.92 11.75 10.27
N LYS A 77 7.85 12.12 9.37
CA LYS A 77 8.80 13.20 9.59
C LYS A 77 8.17 14.58 9.37
N SER A 78 7.23 14.70 8.42
CA SER A 78 6.58 15.96 8.08
C SER A 78 5.39 16.29 8.99
N THR A 79 4.80 15.31 9.65
CA THR A 79 3.49 15.47 10.29
C THR A 79 3.58 15.28 11.80
N SER A 80 2.91 16.17 12.55
CA SER A 80 2.76 16.06 14.00
C SER A 80 2.05 14.74 14.35
N THR A 81 2.41 14.14 15.49
CA THR A 81 2.03 12.81 16.01
C THR A 81 0.52 12.53 16.19
N SER A 82 -0.37 13.40 15.69
CA SER A 82 -1.82 13.31 15.87
C SER A 82 -2.55 12.47 14.83
N ILE A 83 -1.93 12.13 13.69
CA ILE A 83 -2.56 11.29 12.67
C ILE A 83 -2.28 9.82 12.98
N PRO A 84 -3.31 8.97 13.16
CA PRO A 84 -3.11 7.55 13.40
C PRO A 84 -2.44 6.88 12.20
N THR A 85 -1.19 6.44 12.37
CA THR A 85 -0.43 5.72 11.34
C THR A 85 -0.44 4.21 11.53
N SER A 86 -1.18 3.70 12.52
CA SER A 86 -1.25 2.27 12.85
C SER A 86 -1.64 1.40 11.64
N PRO A 87 -2.66 1.73 10.83
CA PRO A 87 -3.01 0.90 9.68
C PRO A 87 -1.93 0.90 8.60
N TRP A 88 -1.22 2.02 8.41
CA TRP A 88 -0.09 2.09 7.48
C TRP A 88 1.07 1.21 7.94
N LYS A 89 1.37 1.23 9.23
CA LYS A 89 2.38 0.34 9.81
C LYS A 89 1.98 -1.13 9.65
N GLU A 90 0.71 -1.47 9.87
CA GLU A 90 0.20 -2.82 9.67
C GLU A 90 0.35 -3.27 8.20
N VAL A 91 0.10 -2.38 7.23
CA VAL A 91 0.35 -2.66 5.81
C VAL A 91 1.83 -2.99 5.58
N LEU A 92 2.75 -2.18 6.12
CA LEU A 92 4.19 -2.43 5.98
C LEU A 92 4.63 -3.75 6.64
N ASP A 93 4.07 -4.09 7.79
CA ASP A 93 4.37 -5.33 8.50
C ASP A 93 3.88 -6.54 7.69
N LYS A 94 2.64 -6.52 7.18
CA LYS A 94 2.11 -7.60 6.32
C LYS A 94 2.85 -7.72 4.99
N LEU A 95 3.27 -6.62 4.38
CA LEU A 95 4.09 -6.65 3.16
C LEU A 95 5.44 -7.34 3.40
N ARG A 96 6.02 -7.22 4.60
CA ARG A 96 7.28 -7.89 4.96
C ARG A 96 7.10 -9.37 5.29
N GLU A 97 5.93 -9.74 5.79
CA GLU A 97 5.56 -11.13 6.08
C GLU A 97 5.23 -11.93 4.81
N ASP A 98 4.95 -11.25 3.70
CA ASP A 98 4.63 -11.89 2.42
C ASP A 98 5.82 -12.72 1.90
N PRO A 99 5.60 -13.97 1.41
CA PRO A 99 6.66 -14.83 0.89
C PRO A 99 7.51 -14.19 -0.21
N ARG A 100 6.91 -13.31 -1.03
CA ARG A 100 7.60 -12.59 -2.12
C ARG A 100 8.69 -11.65 -1.61
N PHE A 101 8.66 -11.31 -0.32
CA PHE A 101 9.71 -10.54 0.34
C PHE A 101 10.98 -11.37 0.63
N SER A 102 10.82 -12.69 0.78
CA SER A 102 11.90 -13.61 1.18
C SER A 102 12.51 -14.39 0.01
N GLU A 103 11.84 -14.42 -1.14
CA GLU A 103 12.36 -15.02 -2.38
C GLU A 103 13.41 -14.07 -3.00
N LYS A 104 14.68 -14.30 -2.65
CA LYS A 104 15.85 -13.70 -3.30
C LYS A 104 16.28 -14.45 -4.55
#